data_AF-A0A373N156-F1
#
_entry.id   AF-A0A373N156-F1
#
_cell.length_a   1.000
_cell.length_b   1.000
_cell.length_c   1.000
_cell.angle_alpha   90.00
_cell.angle_beta   90.00
_cell.angle_gamma   90.00
#
_symmetry.space_group_name_H-M   'P 1'
#
loop_
_entity.id
_entity.type
_entity.pdbx_description
1 polymer ?
#
loop_
_entity_poly.entity_id
_entity_poly.type
_entity_poly.pdbx_seq_one_letter_code
_entity_poly.pdbx_strand_id
1 'polypeptide(L)'
;MGPEGVYRYYSTQRPVDIGTYPKPPDNQPLSIVNYDDDRRRPVADGRLMAWGELTYAKPLTEEQMEDYELKPAPGNPDRVRPSITARLKEGTRGQEPPKEPGQKRSHKNHEER
;
A
#
# COMPACT_ATOMS: atom_id res chain seq x y z
N MET A 1 5.13 20.35 -9.45
CA MET A 1 3.88 20.00 -8.75
C MET A 1 3.68 18.50 -8.90
N GLY A 2 3.89 17.72 -7.84
CA GLY A 2 3.44 16.33 -7.82
C GLY A 2 1.91 16.27 -7.85
N PRO A 3 1.28 15.10 -8.02
CA PRO A 3 -0.18 14.97 -8.02
C PRO A 3 -0.73 15.19 -6.60
N GLU A 4 -0.77 16.44 -6.16
CA GLU A 4 -1.36 16.86 -4.90
C GLU A 4 -2.87 16.89 -5.07
N GLY A 5 -3.54 15.76 -4.76
CA GLY A 5 -5.00 15.70 -4.63
C GLY A 5 -5.76 14.87 -5.68
N VAL A 6 -5.09 14.02 -6.45
CA VAL A 6 -5.78 13.05 -7.32
C VAL A 6 -5.53 11.61 -6.88
N TYR A 7 -6.50 10.75 -7.14
CA TYR A 7 -6.50 9.36 -6.74
C TYR A 7 -6.34 8.49 -7.98
N ARG A 8 -5.29 7.67 -8.00
CA ARG A 8 -4.99 6.77 -9.10
C ARG A 8 -5.37 5.34 -8.76
N TYR A 9 -5.94 4.64 -9.72
CA TYR A 9 -6.37 3.26 -9.62
C TYR A 9 -5.92 2.46 -10.83
N TYR A 10 -5.57 1.21 -10.60
CA TYR A 10 -5.12 0.28 -11.62
C TYR A 10 -6.18 -0.78 -11.86
N SER A 11 -6.63 -0.94 -13.12
CA SER A 11 -7.50 -2.07 -13.47
C SER A 11 -6.65 -3.32 -13.57
N THR A 12 -6.75 -4.22 -12.59
CA THR A 12 -5.88 -5.40 -12.54
C THR A 12 -6.47 -6.61 -13.23
N GLN A 13 -7.79 -6.73 -13.31
CA GLN A 13 -8.42 -7.96 -13.78
C GLN A 13 -8.99 -7.85 -15.20
N ARG A 14 -9.54 -6.70 -15.57
CA ARG A 14 -10.26 -6.48 -16.84
C ARG A 14 -9.64 -5.37 -17.71
N PRO A 15 -9.76 -5.43 -19.05
CA PRO A 15 -9.40 -4.33 -19.95
C PRO A 15 -10.14 -3.03 -19.63
N VAL A 16 -9.51 -1.89 -19.94
CA VAL A 16 -10.10 -0.56 -19.75
C VAL A 16 -10.76 -0.09 -21.05
N ASP A 17 -12.09 -0.13 -21.09
CA ASP A 17 -12.92 0.23 -22.23
C ASP A 17 -14.11 1.08 -21.77
N ILE A 18 -14.87 1.64 -22.69
CA ILE A 18 -16.04 2.47 -22.45
C ILE A 18 -17.05 1.68 -21.59
N GLY A 19 -17.18 2.10 -20.34
CA GLY A 19 -18.13 1.50 -19.39
C GLY A 19 -17.51 0.43 -18.48
N THR A 20 -16.22 0.12 -18.59
CA THR A 20 -15.53 -0.79 -17.66
C THR A 20 -14.88 -0.07 -16.47
N TYR A 21 -15.31 1.17 -16.20
CA TYR A 21 -14.84 1.99 -15.10
C TYR A 21 -15.99 2.81 -14.49
N PRO A 22 -15.91 3.14 -13.18
CA PRO A 22 -16.96 3.87 -12.50
C PRO A 22 -17.06 5.32 -12.98
N LYS A 23 -18.28 5.78 -13.25
CA LYS A 23 -18.59 7.15 -13.69
C LYS A 23 -19.70 7.79 -12.83
N PRO A 24 -19.48 7.98 -11.52
CA PRO A 24 -20.46 8.70 -10.70
C PRO A 24 -20.54 10.18 -11.16
N PRO A 25 -21.73 10.79 -11.15
CA PRO A 25 -21.94 12.16 -11.63
C PRO A 25 -21.06 13.19 -10.90
N ASP A 26 -20.79 12.96 -9.61
CA ASP A 26 -20.01 13.86 -8.74
C ASP A 26 -18.50 13.58 -8.68
N ASN A 27 -18.02 12.53 -9.38
CA ASN A 27 -16.61 12.13 -9.40
C ASN A 27 -16.27 11.38 -10.71
N GLN A 28 -16.34 12.09 -11.83
CA GLN A 28 -15.95 11.55 -13.12
C GLN A 28 -14.43 11.33 -13.21
N PRO A 29 -13.98 10.34 -14.00
CA PRO A 29 -12.56 10.12 -14.21
C PRO A 29 -11.95 11.32 -14.95
N LEU A 30 -10.85 11.83 -14.41
CA LEU A 30 -10.05 12.90 -15.00
C LEU A 30 -9.19 12.39 -16.16
N SER A 31 -8.66 11.16 -16.02
CA SER A 31 -7.80 10.55 -17.03
C SER A 31 -7.99 9.04 -17.01
N ILE A 32 -8.00 8.47 -18.21
CA ILE A 32 -8.17 7.05 -18.47
C ILE A 32 -7.05 6.67 -19.42
N VAL A 33 -6.21 5.75 -18.97
CA VAL A 33 -5.11 5.21 -19.76
C VAL A 33 -5.37 3.72 -19.91
N ASN A 34 -5.58 3.27 -21.13
CA ASN A 34 -5.51 1.85 -21.47
C ASN A 34 -4.11 1.56 -22.01
N TYR A 35 -3.47 0.51 -21.52
CA TYR A 35 -2.10 0.18 -21.84
C TYR A 35 -1.92 -0.69 -23.08
N ASP A 36 -2.88 -1.56 -23.37
CA ASP A 36 -2.88 -2.50 -24.50
C ASP A 36 -4.16 -3.33 -24.36
N ASP A 37 -4.98 -3.42 -25.42
CA ASP A 37 -6.22 -4.23 -25.36
C ASP A 37 -5.92 -5.73 -25.19
N ASP A 38 -4.69 -6.17 -25.53
CA ASP A 38 -4.29 -7.58 -25.54
C ASP A 38 -3.42 -8.01 -24.34
N ARG A 39 -2.86 -7.08 -23.55
CA ARG A 39 -1.98 -7.45 -22.41
C ARG A 39 -1.88 -6.44 -21.27
N ARG A 40 -1.64 -6.96 -20.07
CA ARG A 40 -1.33 -6.18 -18.86
C ARG A 40 0.12 -5.66 -18.88
N ARG A 41 0.35 -4.47 -18.32
CA ARG A 41 1.68 -3.90 -18.10
C ARG A 41 2.04 -3.85 -16.61
N PRO A 42 3.34 -3.96 -16.26
CA PRO A 42 3.79 -3.77 -14.88
C PRO A 42 3.59 -2.32 -14.44
N VAL A 43 2.97 -2.13 -13.27
CA VAL A 43 2.70 -0.84 -12.62
C VAL A 43 3.14 -0.86 -11.17
N ALA A 44 3.15 0.30 -10.51
CA ALA A 44 3.59 0.46 -9.13
C ALA A 44 4.98 -0.19 -8.89
N ASP A 45 5.96 0.19 -9.72
CA ASP A 45 7.32 -0.36 -9.71
C ASP A 45 7.38 -1.88 -9.92
N GLY A 46 6.47 -2.42 -10.72
CA GLY A 46 6.41 -3.85 -11.05
C GLY A 46 5.72 -4.71 -9.99
N ARG A 47 5.10 -4.11 -8.98
CA ARG A 47 4.36 -4.85 -7.93
C ARG A 47 3.00 -5.36 -8.40
N LEU A 48 2.44 -4.75 -9.44
CA LEU A 48 1.12 -5.08 -9.96
C LEU A 48 1.17 -5.16 -11.48
N MET A 49 0.29 -5.97 -12.06
CA MET A 49 0.05 -6.02 -13.51
C MET A 49 -1.35 -5.45 -13.75
N ALA A 50 -1.46 -4.45 -14.63
CA ALA A 50 -2.71 -3.76 -14.89
C ALA A 50 -2.96 -3.60 -16.38
N TRP A 51 -4.23 -3.56 -16.77
CA TRP A 51 -4.69 -3.25 -18.13
C TRP A 51 -4.71 -1.75 -18.40
N GLY A 52 -4.78 -0.94 -17.34
CA GLY A 52 -4.82 0.51 -17.47
C GLY A 52 -4.83 1.22 -16.13
N GLU A 53 -4.87 2.54 -16.21
CA GLU A 53 -4.93 3.47 -15.08
C GLU A 53 -6.16 4.36 -15.20
N LEU A 54 -6.79 4.62 -14.05
CA LEU A 54 -7.87 5.57 -13.90
C LEU A 54 -7.46 6.61 -12.86
N THR A 55 -7.63 7.88 -13.18
CA THR A 55 -7.36 8.99 -12.26
C THR A 55 -8.66 9.71 -11.94
N TYR A 56 -8.93 9.94 -10.66
CA TYR A 56 -10.11 10.63 -10.15
C TYR A 56 -9.72 11.82 -9.26
N ALA A 57 -10.61 12.80 -9.15
CA ALA A 57 -10.44 13.94 -8.25
C ALA A 57 -10.70 13.57 -6.77
N LYS A 58 -11.63 12.66 -6.52
CA LYS A 58 -11.97 12.12 -5.20
C LYS A 58 -11.70 10.62 -5.14
N PRO A 59 -11.50 10.03 -3.95
CA PRO A 59 -11.36 8.59 -3.86
C PRO A 59 -12.65 7.89 -4.29
N LEU A 60 -12.51 6.75 -4.95
CA LEU A 60 -13.60 5.81 -5.17
C LEU A 60 -13.99 5.12 -3.88
N THR A 61 -15.25 4.69 -3.77
CA THR A 61 -15.69 3.85 -2.65
C THR A 61 -15.11 2.44 -2.78
N GLU A 62 -15.04 1.71 -1.67
CA GLU A 62 -14.58 0.32 -1.68
C GLU A 62 -15.43 -0.55 -2.62
N GLU A 63 -16.75 -0.38 -2.60
CA GLU A 63 -17.68 -1.05 -3.52
C GLU A 63 -17.35 -0.76 -5.00
N GLN A 64 -17.13 0.51 -5.36
CA GLN A 64 -16.74 0.86 -6.74
C GLN A 64 -15.40 0.26 -7.12
N MET A 65 -14.47 0.16 -6.17
CA MET A 65 -13.20 -0.49 -6.43
C MET A 65 -13.34 -2.00 -6.60
N GLU A 66 -14.21 -2.66 -5.83
CA GLU A 66 -14.45 -4.09 -5.95
C GLU A 66 -15.24 -4.44 -7.20
N ASP A 67 -16.35 -3.76 -7.46
CA ASP A 67 -17.22 -3.96 -8.62
C ASP A 67 -16.48 -3.75 -9.94
N TYR A 68 -15.50 -2.85 -9.94
CA TYR A 68 -14.64 -2.57 -11.10
C TYR A 68 -13.23 -3.19 -11.00
N GLU A 69 -12.95 -4.00 -9.97
CA GLU A 69 -11.66 -4.67 -9.71
C GLU A 69 -10.44 -3.74 -9.83
N LEU A 70 -10.56 -2.57 -9.23
CA LEU A 70 -9.58 -1.50 -9.21
C LEU A 70 -8.69 -1.58 -7.97
N LYS A 71 -7.37 -1.50 -8.17
CA LYS A 71 -6.39 -1.42 -7.09
C LYS A 71 -5.85 0.00 -6.94
N PRO A 72 -5.91 0.61 -5.74
CA PRO A 72 -5.44 1.98 -5.54
C PRO A 72 -3.93 2.03 -5.58
N ALA A 73 -3.39 3.06 -6.23
CA ALA A 73 -1.95 3.26 -6.32
C ALA A 73 -1.34 3.52 -4.93
N PRO A 74 -0.10 3.06 -4.68
CA PRO A 74 0.55 3.25 -3.38
C PRO A 74 0.84 4.74 -3.07
N GLY A 75 0.88 5.60 -4.10
CA GLY A 75 1.09 7.04 -3.95
C GLY A 75 -0.17 7.85 -3.69
N ASN A 76 -1.35 7.21 -3.53
CA ASN A 76 -2.58 7.96 -3.27
C ASN A 76 -2.54 8.63 -1.88
N PRO A 77 -3.11 9.84 -1.72
CA PRO A 77 -3.02 10.62 -0.49
C PRO A 77 -3.53 9.89 0.76
N ASP A 78 -4.58 9.07 0.63
CA ASP A 78 -5.15 8.25 1.70
C ASP A 78 -4.21 7.11 2.16
N ARG A 79 -3.27 6.70 1.30
CA ARG A 79 -2.34 5.59 1.56
C ARG A 79 -0.96 6.04 1.99
N VAL A 80 -0.66 7.35 1.89
CA VAL A 80 0.56 7.92 2.45
C VAL A 80 0.46 7.78 3.96
N ARG A 81 0.98 6.66 4.48
CA ARG A 81 1.08 6.39 5.91
C ARG A 81 1.79 7.60 6.54
N PRO A 82 1.26 8.19 7.62
CA PRO A 82 1.99 9.23 8.33
C PRO A 82 3.37 8.68 8.67
N SER A 83 4.38 9.42 8.24
CA SER A 83 5.79 9.09 8.41
C SER A 83 6.09 8.70 9.86
N ILE A 84 7.06 7.81 10.00
CA ILE A 84 7.54 7.13 11.22
C ILE A 84 7.63 8.05 12.46
N THR A 85 7.77 9.37 12.28
CA THR A 85 7.67 10.40 13.32
C THR A 85 6.39 10.36 14.17
N ALA A 86 5.27 9.84 13.66
CA ALA A 86 4.03 9.71 14.43
C ALA A 86 3.98 8.47 15.34
N ARG A 87 4.84 7.46 15.13
CA ARG A 87 4.83 6.20 15.90
C ARG A 87 5.71 6.21 17.14
N LEU A 88 6.51 7.25 17.37
CA LEU A 88 7.38 7.33 18.54
C LEU A 88 6.71 7.91 19.80
N LYS A 89 5.40 8.26 19.77
CA LYS A 89 4.74 8.88 20.94
C LYS A 89 3.72 8.01 21.69
N GLU A 90 3.43 6.78 21.23
CA GLU A 90 2.47 5.91 21.91
C GLU A 90 3.08 4.55 22.30
N GLY A 91 4.19 4.60 23.05
CA GLY A 91 4.86 3.41 23.59
C GLY A 91 5.38 3.58 25.03
N THR A 92 4.94 4.62 25.75
CA THR A 92 5.39 4.94 27.12
C THR A 92 4.49 4.34 28.20
N ARG A 93 4.01 3.10 28.04
CA ARG A 93 3.41 2.38 29.17
C ARG A 93 3.65 0.88 29.07
N GLY A 94 4.58 0.40 29.91
CA GLY A 94 4.73 -1.03 30.21
C GLY A 94 5.92 -1.73 29.55
N GLN A 95 7.12 -1.16 29.64
CA GLN A 95 8.33 -1.98 29.52
C GLN A 95 8.45 -2.80 30.80
N GLU A 96 7.97 -4.05 30.79
CA GLU A 96 8.52 -5.05 31.71
C GLU A 96 9.92 -5.41 31.20
N PRO A 97 10.98 -5.27 32.02
CA PRO A 97 12.33 -5.58 31.62
C PRO A 97 12.47 -7.09 31.38
N PRO A 98 13.23 -7.54 30.37
CA PRO A 98 13.57 -8.95 30.24
C PRO A 98 14.32 -9.38 31.50
N LYS A 99 13.75 -10.34 32.23
CA LYS A 99 14.43 -10.99 33.36
C LYS A 99 15.63 -11.76 32.80
N GLU A 100 16.80 -11.19 32.94
CA GLU A 100 18.08 -11.89 32.90
C GLU A 100 18.10 -12.92 34.04
N PRO A 101 18.24 -14.24 33.80
CA PRO A 101 18.58 -15.15 34.87
C PRO A 101 20.08 -15.02 35.17
N GLY A 102 20.37 -14.14 36.14
CA GLY A 102 21.70 -13.97 36.71
C GLY A 102 22.26 -15.27 37.30
N GLN A 103 23.48 -15.57 36.85
CA GLN A 103 24.59 -16.22 37.54
C GLN A 103 24.32 -16.92 38.90
N LYS A 104 24.59 -18.23 38.96
CA LYS A 104 25.26 -18.91 40.09
C LYS A 104 26.16 -20.02 39.52
N ARG A 105 27.47 -19.78 39.36
CA ARG A 105 28.59 -19.95 40.32
C ARG A 105 29.13 -21.39 40.45
N SER A 106 30.47 -21.44 40.56
CA SER A 106 31.34 -22.51 41.08
C SER A 106 31.89 -23.50 40.02
N HIS A 107 33.05 -23.26 39.39
CA HIS A 107 34.45 -23.39 39.88
C HIS A 107 34.91 -24.84 40.11
N LYS A 108 35.81 -25.33 39.23
CA LYS A 108 36.93 -26.31 39.38
C LYS A 108 37.02 -27.11 38.07
N ASN A 109 38.16 -27.44 37.45
CA ASN A 109 39.61 -27.41 37.73
C ASN A 109 40.22 -27.81 36.35
N HIS A 110 41.30 -27.18 35.83
CA HIS A 110 42.65 -27.77 35.80
C HIS A 110 42.65 -29.30 35.53
N GLU A 111 43.20 -29.81 34.43
CA GLU A 111 44.63 -30.08 34.19
C GLU A 111 44.70 -30.60 32.72
N GLU A 112 45.47 -30.00 31.82
CA GLU A 112 46.83 -30.45 31.45
C GLU A 112 47.00 -31.99 31.41
N ARG A 113 47.09 -32.55 30.19
CA ARG A 113 48.14 -33.49 29.70
C ARG A 113 47.64 -34.49 28.65
#